data_AF-A0A942NU56-F1
#
_entry.id   AF-A0A942NU56-F1
#
_cell.length_a   1.000
_cell.length_b   1.000
_cell.length_c   1.000
_cell.angle_alpha   90.00
_cell.angle_beta   90.00
_cell.angle_gamma   90.00
#
_symmetry.space_group_name_H-M   'P 1'
#
loop_
_entity.id
_entity.type
_entity.pdbx_description
1 polymer ?
#
loop_
_entity_poly.entity_id
_entity_poly.type
_entity_poly.pdbx_seq_one_letter_code
_entity_poly.pdbx_strand_id
1 'polypeptide(L)'
;MNNLFFAQNKLHLRPCSIATLVNPGWAENPDHYGIDWFGLEIHGGGQRSAAGAYSLLSQRARIWTSTPVSAFPELNWLLNLYYDSETVDFYGAEEKFGACIKPVRNANATELNYFDGELIENAYQDGDGLNYNAVKVGSLVWVVGSLKSGKFQNGTSISRVETNSAWAALTTPAYCHEVGVYGFLYNGYAIRTGNVVSGNGWRIPTQADFIELTNMAVAGYTTAQILKACRQINHPLA
;
A
#
# COMPACT_ATOMS: atom_id res chain seq x y z
N MET A 1 -36.64 -2.18 -18.95
CA MET A 1 -36.53 -3.48 -18.26
C MET A 1 -35.12 -4.00 -18.46
N ASN A 2 -34.57 -4.61 -17.41
CA ASN A 2 -33.20 -5.10 -17.21
C ASN A 2 -32.20 -3.99 -16.84
N ASN A 3 -31.40 -4.09 -15.79
CA ASN A 3 -31.30 -4.94 -14.61
C ASN A 3 -30.25 -4.23 -13.76
N LEU A 4 -30.42 -4.17 -12.43
CA LEU A 4 -29.35 -4.19 -11.41
C LEU A 4 -29.96 -3.86 -10.03
N PHE A 5 -30.97 -4.63 -9.65
CA PHE A 5 -31.08 -5.07 -8.26
C PHE A 5 -30.23 -6.34 -8.18
N PHE A 6 -29.12 -6.31 -7.45
CA PHE A 6 -28.57 -7.38 -6.60
C PHE A 6 -27.17 -6.96 -6.13
N ALA A 7 -27.13 -6.30 -4.99
CA ALA A 7 -26.03 -6.40 -4.03
C ALA A 7 -26.64 -6.39 -2.62
N GLN A 8 -27.62 -7.26 -2.38
CA GLN A 8 -27.95 -7.70 -1.02
C GLN A 8 -27.34 -9.08 -0.82
N ASN A 9 -26.58 -9.24 0.26
CA ASN A 9 -26.06 -10.47 0.87
C ASN A 9 -24.66 -11.00 0.51
N LYS A 10 -23.64 -10.13 0.49
CA LYS A 10 -22.36 -10.45 1.17
C LYS A 10 -21.84 -9.19 1.87
N LEU A 11 -21.83 -9.26 3.19
CA LEU A 11 -21.30 -8.26 4.11
C LEU A 11 -19.80 -8.02 3.82
N HIS A 12 -19.45 -7.01 3.02
CA HIS A 12 -18.05 -6.54 2.87
C HIS A 12 -17.85 -5.10 3.34
N LEU A 13 -18.79 -4.58 4.13
CA LEU A 13 -18.45 -3.49 5.04
C LEU A 13 -17.69 -4.17 6.18
N ARG A 14 -16.35 -4.17 6.16
CA ARG A 14 -15.65 -3.95 7.43
C ARG A 14 -16.00 -2.50 7.72
N PRO A 15 -17.01 -2.19 8.57
CA PRO A 15 -17.25 -0.81 8.91
C PRO A 15 -15.95 -0.31 9.50
N CYS A 16 -15.73 1.00 9.48
CA CYS A 16 -14.72 1.69 10.26
C CYS A 16 -15.00 1.41 11.76
N SER A 17 -14.79 0.17 12.20
CA SER A 17 -15.48 -0.44 13.32
C SER A 17 -14.52 -0.38 14.48
N ILE A 18 -14.83 0.58 15.35
CA ILE A 18 -14.19 0.92 16.61
C ILE A 18 -13.21 2.09 16.46
N ALA A 19 -13.66 3.27 16.91
CA ALA A 19 -12.79 4.39 17.22
C ALA A 19 -11.74 3.94 18.28
N THR A 20 -10.47 4.14 17.98
CA THR A 20 -9.34 3.77 18.85
C THR A 20 -8.59 5.02 19.33
N LEU A 21 -8.00 4.94 20.54
CA LEU A 21 -7.17 6.00 21.14
C LEU A 21 -5.65 5.79 20.91
N VAL A 22 -5.24 4.74 20.20
CA VAL A 22 -3.83 4.36 19.97
C VAL A 22 -3.56 4.13 18.49
N ASN A 23 -2.33 4.47 18.06
CA ASN A 23 -1.92 4.65 16.66
C ASN A 23 -2.81 3.92 15.65
N PRO A 24 -3.77 4.62 15.04
CA PRO A 24 -4.80 4.00 14.22
C PRO A 24 -4.29 3.76 12.79
N GLY A 25 -3.19 4.37 12.37
CA GLY A 25 -2.71 4.31 10.98
C GLY A 25 -2.92 5.59 10.20
N TRP A 26 -3.92 6.43 10.52
CA TRP A 26 -4.06 7.79 10.00
C TRP A 26 -4.30 8.82 11.11
N ALA A 27 -3.71 10.00 10.97
CA ALA A 27 -3.99 11.14 11.84
C ALA A 27 -5.45 11.59 11.65
N GLU A 28 -6.03 12.19 12.69
CA GLU A 28 -7.43 12.62 12.66
C GLU A 28 -7.67 13.72 11.63
N ASN A 29 -8.71 13.55 10.82
CA ASN A 29 -9.28 14.57 9.96
C ASN A 29 -10.80 14.32 9.78
N PRO A 30 -11.67 15.31 10.02
CA PRO A 30 -13.12 15.14 9.93
C PRO A 30 -13.65 15.07 8.48
N ASP A 31 -12.92 15.63 7.52
CA ASP A 31 -13.36 15.79 6.13
C ASP A 31 -12.65 14.81 5.19
N HIS A 32 -11.44 14.38 5.54
CA HIS A 32 -10.57 13.56 4.69
C HIS A 32 -10.28 12.17 5.29
N TYR A 33 -11.22 11.62 6.06
CA TYR A 33 -11.10 10.29 6.65
C TYR A 33 -11.08 9.16 5.61
N GLY A 34 -10.51 8.00 5.97
CA GLY A 34 -10.46 6.83 5.09
C GLY A 34 -11.68 5.93 5.26
N ILE A 35 -12.24 5.41 4.18
CA ILE A 35 -13.35 4.44 4.24
C ILE A 35 -12.94 3.02 3.84
N ASP A 36 -11.73 2.85 3.32
CA ASP A 36 -11.17 1.58 2.86
C ASP A 36 -12.15 0.73 2.04
N TRP A 37 -12.80 1.35 1.06
CA TRP A 37 -13.96 0.78 0.38
C TRP A 37 -13.69 -0.60 -0.24
N PHE A 38 -12.46 -0.80 -0.72
CA PHE A 38 -12.02 -2.05 -1.34
C PHE A 38 -11.35 -3.03 -0.38
N GLY A 39 -11.22 -2.71 0.92
CA GLY A 39 -10.52 -3.56 1.90
C GLY A 39 -9.01 -3.67 1.64
N LEU A 40 -8.42 -2.57 1.18
CA LEU A 40 -7.02 -2.49 0.79
C LEU A 40 -6.09 -2.33 2.01
N GLU A 41 -6.55 -1.76 3.11
CA GLU A 41 -5.75 -1.46 4.31
C GLU A 41 -4.52 -0.58 4.00
N ILE A 42 -4.68 0.52 3.25
CA ILE A 42 -3.59 1.50 3.04
C ILE A 42 -3.48 2.42 4.26
N HIS A 43 -2.49 2.17 5.10
CA HIS A 43 -2.20 2.97 6.29
C HIS A 43 -1.21 4.09 5.98
N GLY A 44 -1.26 5.17 6.76
CA GLY A 44 -0.27 6.24 6.79
C GLY A 44 1.04 5.76 7.43
N GLY A 45 1.74 4.84 6.79
CA GLY A 45 3.00 4.25 7.27
C GLY A 45 4.19 5.22 7.31
N GLY A 46 4.01 6.46 6.86
CA GLY A 46 5.06 7.45 6.77
C GLY A 46 6.15 7.04 5.79
N GLN A 47 7.37 7.39 6.13
CA GLN A 47 8.55 7.09 5.32
C GLN A 47 9.82 7.07 6.15
N ARG A 48 10.88 6.59 5.50
CA ARG A 48 12.25 6.86 5.90
C ARG A 48 12.93 7.77 4.88
N SER A 49 13.49 8.88 5.31
CA SER A 49 14.22 9.78 4.40
C SER A 49 15.55 9.15 3.99
N ALA A 50 16.17 9.71 2.93
CA ALA A 50 17.52 9.30 2.53
C ALA A 50 18.60 9.57 3.60
N ALA A 51 18.36 10.55 4.49
CA ALA A 51 19.21 10.79 5.67
C ALA A 51 18.93 9.78 6.82
N GLY A 52 18.00 8.86 6.62
CA GLY A 52 17.67 7.77 7.55
C GLY A 52 16.63 8.11 8.61
N ALA A 53 16.11 9.34 8.66
CA ALA A 53 15.11 9.73 9.64
C ALA A 53 13.70 9.21 9.29
N TYR A 54 13.00 8.65 10.27
CA TYR A 54 11.58 8.35 10.18
C TYR A 54 10.76 9.64 10.24
N SER A 55 9.75 9.75 9.38
CA SER A 55 8.90 10.94 9.33
C SER A 55 7.51 10.61 8.76
N LEU A 56 6.56 11.53 8.96
CA LEU A 56 5.23 11.51 8.33
C LEU A 56 4.37 10.30 8.70
N LEU A 57 4.70 9.60 9.80
CA LEU A 57 3.85 8.55 10.35
C LEU A 57 2.45 9.09 10.61
N SER A 58 1.44 8.33 10.22
CA SER A 58 0.01 8.67 10.22
C SER A 58 -0.39 9.85 9.32
N GLN A 59 0.56 10.58 8.72
CA GLN A 59 0.30 11.75 7.87
C GLN A 59 0.37 11.44 6.37
N ARG A 60 1.18 10.43 6.01
CA ARG A 60 1.39 10.01 4.63
C ARG A 60 1.39 8.50 4.51
N ALA A 61 0.78 7.98 3.45
CA ALA A 61 1.08 6.66 2.95
C ALA A 61 1.96 6.82 1.71
N ARG A 62 3.16 6.23 1.75
CA ARG A 62 4.07 6.15 0.60
C ARG A 62 4.26 4.70 0.21
N ILE A 63 3.97 4.39 -1.06
CA ILE A 63 4.08 3.03 -1.60
C ILE A 63 4.93 3.06 -2.87
N TRP A 64 5.96 2.21 -2.91
CA TRP A 64 6.84 2.10 -4.06
C TRP A 64 6.12 1.69 -5.34
N THR A 65 6.53 2.32 -6.42
CA THR A 65 6.32 1.77 -7.77
C THR A 65 7.62 1.24 -8.36
N SER A 66 7.50 0.29 -9.28
CA SER A 66 8.57 -0.17 -10.16
C SER A 66 8.83 0.77 -11.34
N THR A 67 8.05 1.85 -11.49
CA THR A 67 8.17 2.80 -12.59
C THR A 67 9.23 3.87 -12.28
N PRO A 68 10.32 3.96 -13.08
CA PRO A 68 11.29 5.03 -12.94
C PRO A 68 10.71 6.37 -13.40
N VAL A 69 11.24 7.47 -12.88
CA VAL A 69 10.90 8.82 -13.34
C VAL A 69 11.61 9.06 -14.67
N SER A 70 10.88 9.33 -15.75
CA SER A 70 11.47 9.37 -17.11
C SER A 70 12.58 10.40 -17.28
N ALA A 71 12.48 11.56 -16.62
CA ALA A 71 13.50 12.60 -16.66
C ALA A 71 14.67 12.37 -15.68
N PHE A 72 14.49 11.45 -14.73
CA PHE A 72 15.40 11.18 -13.61
C PHE A 72 15.43 9.66 -13.34
N PRO A 73 16.12 8.86 -14.17
CA PRO A 73 16.10 7.40 -14.06
C PRO A 73 16.66 6.86 -12.74
N GLU A 74 17.39 7.69 -12.00
CA GLU A 74 17.83 7.47 -10.62
C GLU A 74 16.69 7.56 -9.59
N LEU A 75 15.50 8.02 -9.99
CA LEU A 75 14.33 8.09 -9.13
C LEU A 75 13.26 7.08 -9.57
N ASN A 76 12.51 6.60 -8.59
CA ASN A 76 11.31 5.81 -8.80
C ASN A 76 10.10 6.57 -8.24
N TRP A 77 8.93 6.42 -8.88
CA TRP A 77 7.71 7.02 -8.34
C TRP A 77 7.24 6.27 -7.09
N LEU A 78 6.72 7.03 -6.13
CA LEU A 78 5.93 6.57 -4.99
C LEU A 78 4.48 7.02 -5.19
N LEU A 79 3.49 6.16 -4.95
CA LEU A 79 2.14 6.64 -4.62
C LEU A 79 2.23 7.44 -3.32
N ASN A 80 1.57 8.58 -3.26
CA ASN A 80 1.59 9.44 -2.07
C ASN A 80 0.15 9.91 -1.74
N LEU A 81 -0.31 9.50 -0.56
CA LEU A 81 -1.61 9.84 0.01
C LEU A 81 -1.44 10.68 1.26
N TYR A 82 -2.38 11.60 1.48
CA TYR A 82 -2.36 12.61 2.52
C TYR A 82 -3.46 12.33 3.54
N TYR A 83 -3.18 12.51 4.83
CA TYR A 83 -4.21 12.40 5.87
C TYR A 83 -5.28 13.50 5.73
N ASP A 84 -4.88 14.68 5.25
CA ASP A 84 -5.62 15.93 5.20
C ASP A 84 -5.90 16.45 3.80
N SER A 85 -5.94 15.55 2.80
CA SER A 85 -6.28 15.95 1.44
C SER A 85 -7.01 14.84 0.69
N GLU A 86 -7.75 15.27 -0.33
CA GLU A 86 -8.47 14.46 -1.30
C GLU A 86 -7.56 13.99 -2.46
N THR A 87 -6.38 14.60 -2.57
CA THR A 87 -5.44 14.35 -3.66
C THR A 87 -4.70 13.04 -3.47
N VAL A 88 -4.57 12.31 -4.57
CA VAL A 88 -3.63 11.21 -4.74
C VAL A 88 -2.60 11.65 -5.78
N ASP A 89 -1.32 11.65 -5.42
CA ASP A 89 -0.26 12.06 -6.34
C ASP A 89 0.90 11.06 -6.35
N PHE A 90 1.89 11.36 -7.20
CA PHE A 90 3.14 10.62 -7.27
C PHE A 90 4.31 11.49 -6.85
N TYR A 91 5.18 10.94 -6.01
CA TYR A 91 6.40 11.60 -5.53
C TYR A 91 7.63 10.84 -6.05
N GLY A 92 8.54 11.55 -6.72
CA GLY A 92 9.80 10.96 -7.20
C GLY A 92 10.79 10.82 -6.05
N ALA A 93 11.25 9.61 -5.76
CA ALA A 93 12.15 9.33 -4.66
C ALA A 93 13.41 8.59 -5.11
N GLU A 94 14.54 8.97 -4.50
CA GLU A 94 15.83 8.31 -4.69
C GLU A 94 15.90 6.96 -3.95
N GLU A 95 16.91 6.16 -4.26
CA GLU A 95 17.02 4.77 -3.81
C GLU A 95 17.20 4.63 -2.31
N LYS A 96 17.61 5.71 -1.63
CA LYS A 96 17.78 5.76 -0.19
C LYS A 96 16.49 6.09 0.57
N PHE A 97 15.41 6.52 -0.09
CA PHE A 97 14.13 6.63 0.61
C PHE A 97 13.64 5.25 1.04
N GLY A 98 12.91 5.18 2.15
CA GLY A 98 12.20 3.99 2.59
C GLY A 98 10.70 4.21 2.51
N ALA A 99 9.99 3.30 1.86
CA ALA A 99 8.53 3.33 1.71
C ALA A 99 7.97 1.90 1.70
N CYS A 100 6.65 1.78 1.88
CA CYS A 100 5.98 0.49 1.88
C CYS A 100 5.96 -0.13 0.48
N ILE A 101 5.74 -1.44 0.41
CA ILE A 101 5.44 -2.16 -0.83
C ILE A 101 4.06 -2.79 -0.68
N LYS A 102 3.26 -2.70 -1.75
CA LYS A 102 1.97 -3.34 -1.85
C LYS A 102 1.88 -4.21 -3.10
N PRO A 103 2.12 -5.53 -2.98
CA PRO A 103 2.10 -6.42 -4.14
C PRO A 103 0.81 -6.33 -4.95
N VAL A 104 0.94 -6.38 -6.27
CA VAL A 104 -0.19 -6.41 -7.21
C VAL A 104 0.05 -7.47 -8.29
N ARG A 105 -1.03 -8.01 -8.85
CA ARG A 105 -1.02 -8.78 -10.09
C ARG A 105 -2.26 -8.51 -10.91
N ASN A 106 -2.28 -8.98 -12.16
CA ASN A 106 -3.50 -8.95 -12.96
C ASN A 106 -4.48 -10.01 -12.42
N ALA A 107 -5.76 -9.70 -12.47
CA ALA A 107 -6.83 -10.66 -12.23
C ALA A 107 -6.83 -11.72 -13.35
N ASN A 108 -7.08 -12.98 -12.98
CA ASN A 108 -7.33 -14.04 -13.96
C ASN A 108 -8.80 -14.01 -14.45
N ALA A 109 -9.12 -14.85 -15.44
CA ALA A 109 -10.45 -14.87 -16.06
C ALA A 109 -11.61 -15.12 -15.07
N THR A 110 -11.37 -15.89 -14.01
CA THR A 110 -12.37 -16.13 -12.96
C THR A 110 -12.53 -14.90 -12.09
N GLU A 111 -11.42 -14.31 -11.63
CA GLU A 111 -11.38 -13.15 -10.73
C GLU A 111 -11.93 -11.88 -11.38
N LEU A 112 -11.90 -11.76 -12.70
CA LEU A 112 -12.54 -10.65 -13.41
C LEU A 112 -14.07 -10.59 -13.16
N ASN A 113 -14.69 -11.70 -12.74
CA ASN A 113 -16.10 -11.75 -12.38
C ASN A 113 -16.36 -11.41 -10.90
N TYR A 114 -15.30 -11.24 -10.09
CA TYR A 114 -15.44 -10.86 -8.68
C TYR A 114 -15.86 -9.39 -8.56
N PHE A 115 -16.55 -9.07 -7.48
CA PHE A 115 -16.83 -7.68 -7.15
C PHE A 115 -15.57 -6.96 -6.69
N ASP A 116 -15.51 -5.65 -6.90
CA ASP A 116 -14.40 -4.87 -6.33
C ASP A 116 -14.48 -4.89 -4.80
N GLY A 117 -13.35 -5.20 -4.16
CA GLY A 117 -13.26 -5.48 -2.73
C GLY A 117 -13.53 -6.93 -2.32
N GLU A 118 -13.81 -7.83 -3.26
CA GLU A 118 -13.98 -9.25 -2.95
C GLU A 118 -12.65 -9.87 -2.49
N LEU A 119 -12.68 -10.46 -1.29
CA LEU A 119 -11.53 -11.07 -0.64
C LEU A 119 -11.11 -12.38 -1.33
N ILE A 120 -9.81 -12.50 -1.58
CA ILE A 120 -9.13 -13.70 -2.05
C ILE A 120 -8.17 -14.14 -0.96
N GLU A 121 -8.48 -15.25 -0.28
CA GLU A 121 -7.70 -15.73 0.85
C GLU A 121 -6.37 -16.35 0.41
N ASN A 122 -5.32 -16.13 1.20
CA ASN A 122 -3.98 -16.70 0.99
C ASN A 122 -3.46 -16.54 -0.46
N ALA A 123 -3.77 -15.41 -1.10
CA ALA A 123 -3.49 -15.16 -2.51
C ALA A 123 -2.00 -14.95 -2.83
N TYR A 124 -1.22 -14.54 -1.83
CA TYR A 124 0.20 -14.26 -1.96
C TYR A 124 0.98 -14.81 -0.76
N GLN A 125 2.16 -15.36 -1.01
CA GLN A 125 3.12 -15.74 0.02
C GLN A 125 4.45 -15.01 -0.25
N ASP A 126 4.99 -14.38 0.78
CA ASP A 126 6.26 -13.66 0.69
C ASP A 126 7.49 -14.55 0.95
N GLY A 127 8.68 -13.95 0.90
CA GLY A 127 9.96 -14.66 0.99
C GLY A 127 10.22 -15.26 2.37
N ASP A 128 9.49 -14.82 3.39
CA ASP A 128 9.51 -15.39 4.74
C ASP A 128 8.44 -16.46 4.95
N GLY A 129 7.61 -16.74 3.94
CA GLY A 129 6.52 -17.71 4.02
C GLY A 129 5.25 -17.16 4.67
N LEU A 130 5.15 -15.84 4.88
CA LEU A 130 3.94 -15.21 5.39
C LEU A 130 2.89 -15.15 4.28
N ASN A 131 1.69 -15.67 4.56
CA ASN A 131 0.56 -15.63 3.65
C ASN A 131 -0.23 -14.34 3.84
N TYR A 132 -0.67 -13.76 2.71
CA TYR A 132 -1.48 -12.55 2.65
C TYR A 132 -2.75 -12.84 1.88
N ASN A 133 -3.85 -12.25 2.36
CA ASN A 133 -5.05 -12.12 1.57
C ASN A 133 -4.87 -11.01 0.53
N ALA A 134 -5.70 -11.04 -0.50
CA ALA A 134 -5.79 -10.00 -1.51
C ALA A 134 -7.25 -9.61 -1.75
N VAL A 135 -7.44 -8.50 -2.45
CA VAL A 135 -8.75 -8.04 -2.90
C VAL A 135 -8.70 -7.75 -4.40
N LYS A 136 -9.77 -8.09 -5.11
CA LYS A 136 -9.93 -7.73 -6.52
C LYS A 136 -10.38 -6.27 -6.62
N VAL A 137 -9.77 -5.49 -7.50
CA VAL A 137 -10.19 -4.11 -7.84
C VAL A 137 -9.92 -3.86 -9.32
N GLY A 138 -10.97 -3.55 -10.09
CA GLY A 138 -10.84 -3.33 -11.53
C GLY A 138 -10.35 -4.60 -12.24
N SER A 139 -9.24 -4.50 -12.97
CA SER A 139 -8.57 -5.65 -13.61
C SER A 139 -7.40 -6.21 -12.78
N LEU A 140 -7.20 -5.70 -11.56
CA LEU A 140 -6.07 -6.00 -10.71
C LEU A 140 -6.48 -6.72 -9.42
N VAL A 141 -5.52 -7.43 -8.84
CA VAL A 141 -5.62 -8.07 -7.53
C VAL A 141 -4.49 -7.53 -6.65
N TRP A 142 -4.87 -6.96 -5.51
CA TRP A 142 -3.96 -6.24 -4.60
C TRP A 142 -3.85 -6.97 -3.27
N VAL A 143 -2.64 -7.17 -2.77
CA VAL A 143 -2.43 -7.67 -1.40
C VAL A 143 -3.05 -6.71 -0.39
N VAL A 144 -3.73 -7.26 0.62
CA VAL A 144 -4.27 -6.50 1.75
C VAL A 144 -3.12 -6.12 2.69
N GLY A 145 -3.04 -4.83 3.05
CA GLY A 145 -1.98 -4.28 3.87
C GLY A 145 -0.65 -4.10 3.12
N SER A 146 0.43 -3.87 3.88
CA SER A 146 1.79 -3.72 3.34
C SER A 146 2.63 -4.96 3.59
N LEU A 147 3.60 -5.20 2.71
CA LEU A 147 4.58 -6.30 2.82
C LEU A 147 5.41 -6.21 4.10
N LYS A 148 5.70 -7.36 4.72
CA LYS A 148 6.46 -7.52 5.98
C LYS A 148 7.56 -8.58 5.88
N SER A 149 8.06 -8.83 4.67
CA SER A 149 9.13 -9.80 4.42
C SER A 149 10.51 -9.20 4.68
N GLY A 150 11.31 -9.84 5.50
CA GLY A 150 12.75 -9.63 5.60
C GLY A 150 13.56 -10.40 4.55
N LYS A 151 12.90 -11.09 3.61
CA LYS A 151 13.55 -11.84 2.52
C LYS A 151 13.00 -11.49 1.15
N PHE A 152 13.85 -11.63 0.14
CA PHE A 152 13.44 -11.74 -1.24
C PHE A 152 12.72 -13.07 -1.50
N GLN A 153 11.97 -13.16 -2.60
CA GLN A 153 11.23 -14.39 -2.95
C GLN A 153 12.11 -15.61 -3.22
N ASN A 154 13.41 -15.40 -3.49
CA ASN A 154 14.38 -16.49 -3.62
C ASN A 154 14.94 -16.96 -2.25
N GLY A 155 14.41 -16.47 -1.13
CA GLY A 155 14.84 -16.78 0.23
C GLY A 155 16.08 -16.00 0.71
N THR A 156 16.70 -15.18 -0.13
CA THR A 156 17.84 -14.35 0.26
C THR A 156 17.39 -13.27 1.24
N SER A 157 18.13 -13.08 2.34
CA SER A 157 17.81 -12.06 3.34
C SER A 157 18.04 -10.65 2.81
N ILE A 158 17.13 -9.74 3.16
CA ILE A 158 17.24 -8.30 2.97
C ILE A 158 17.79 -7.73 4.29
N SER A 159 18.77 -6.83 4.21
CA SER A 159 19.38 -6.24 5.41
C SER A 159 18.37 -5.41 6.19
N ARG A 160 18.14 -5.74 7.47
CA ARG A 160 17.41 -4.88 8.40
C ARG A 160 18.33 -3.83 8.97
N VAL A 161 18.05 -2.55 8.75
CA VAL A 161 18.89 -1.43 9.20
C VAL A 161 18.03 -0.44 9.94
N GLU A 162 18.34 -0.12 11.20
CA GLU A 162 17.48 0.73 12.04
C GLU A 162 18.11 2.09 12.37
N THR A 163 19.44 2.22 12.35
CA THR A 163 20.11 3.50 12.69
C THR A 163 20.16 4.46 11.50
N ASN A 164 19.93 5.75 11.76
CA ASN A 164 19.87 6.77 10.69
C ASN A 164 21.17 6.87 9.89
N SER A 165 22.32 6.85 10.57
CA SER A 165 23.63 6.95 9.92
C SER A 165 23.94 5.73 9.06
N ALA A 166 23.61 4.52 9.51
CA ALA A 166 23.81 3.32 8.71
C ALA A 166 22.90 3.34 7.47
N TRP A 167 21.65 3.74 7.63
CA TRP A 167 20.71 3.86 6.51
C TRP A 167 21.19 4.84 5.44
N ALA A 168 21.63 6.03 5.87
CA ALA A 168 22.13 7.06 4.96
C ALA A 168 23.39 6.62 4.16
N ALA A 169 24.14 5.66 4.69
CA ALA A 169 25.34 5.10 4.06
C ALA A 169 25.04 3.94 3.11
N LEU A 170 23.80 3.43 3.04
CA LEU A 170 23.47 2.26 2.23
C LEU A 170 23.61 2.51 0.73
N THR A 171 24.12 1.50 0.06
CA THR A 171 24.14 1.34 -1.41
C THR A 171 23.56 -0.01 -1.84
N THR A 172 22.93 -0.72 -0.89
CA THR A 172 22.41 -2.08 -1.06
C THR A 172 20.95 -2.17 -0.60
N PRO A 173 20.20 -3.19 -1.05
CA PRO A 173 18.85 -3.46 -0.56
C PRO A 173 18.79 -3.54 0.97
N ALA A 174 17.82 -2.83 1.54
CA ALA A 174 17.54 -2.87 2.97
C ALA A 174 16.06 -2.61 3.25
N TYR A 175 15.64 -3.00 4.44
CA TYR A 175 14.37 -2.59 5.01
C TYR A 175 14.55 -2.13 6.46
N CYS A 176 13.51 -1.52 6.98
CA CYS A 176 13.41 -1.16 8.38
C CYS A 176 11.98 -1.23 8.87
N HIS A 177 11.80 -1.26 10.19
CA HIS A 177 10.50 -1.34 10.82
C HIS A 177 10.45 -0.38 12.01
N GLU A 178 9.66 0.69 11.84
CA GLU A 178 9.37 1.65 12.90
C GLU A 178 8.10 1.24 13.65
N VAL A 179 8.10 1.44 14.97
CA VAL A 179 6.94 1.11 15.82
C VAL A 179 5.71 1.86 15.33
N GLY A 180 4.62 1.12 15.11
CA GLY A 180 3.35 1.69 14.65
C GLY A 180 3.23 1.85 13.13
N VAL A 181 4.23 1.45 12.35
CA VAL A 181 4.09 1.27 10.90
C VAL A 181 3.43 -0.07 10.62
N TYR A 182 2.34 -0.07 9.85
CA TYR A 182 1.66 -1.28 9.39
C TYR A 182 2.37 -1.88 8.17
N GLY A 183 3.62 -2.33 8.34
CA GLY A 183 4.47 -2.81 7.24
C GLY A 183 5.95 -2.58 7.49
N PHE A 184 6.79 -3.01 6.53
CA PHE A 184 8.19 -2.61 6.47
C PHE A 184 8.39 -1.49 5.46
N LEU A 185 9.37 -0.62 5.74
CA LEU A 185 9.82 0.41 4.82
C LEU A 185 11.08 -0.10 4.11
N TYR A 186 10.94 -0.41 2.82
CA TYR A 186 12.01 -0.89 1.96
C TYR A 186 12.68 0.26 1.26
N ASN A 187 13.99 0.19 1.07
CA ASN A 187 14.67 1.19 0.26
C ASN A 187 14.49 0.94 -1.25
N GLY A 188 14.71 1.98 -2.07
CA GLY A 188 14.61 1.87 -3.53
C GLY A 188 15.62 0.89 -4.15
N TYR A 189 16.76 0.62 -3.48
CA TYR A 189 17.66 -0.47 -3.91
C TYR A 189 16.95 -1.83 -3.90
N ALA A 190 16.15 -2.12 -2.88
CA ALA A 190 15.35 -3.34 -2.82
C ALA A 190 14.33 -3.40 -3.98
N ILE A 191 13.71 -2.27 -4.31
CA ILE A 191 12.75 -2.16 -5.43
C ILE A 191 13.39 -2.50 -6.77
N ARG A 192 14.57 -1.95 -7.04
CA ARG A 192 15.28 -2.16 -8.32
C ARG A 192 15.78 -3.57 -8.54
N THR A 193 16.05 -4.33 -7.47
CA THR A 193 16.42 -5.74 -7.63
C THR A 193 15.26 -6.60 -8.16
N GLY A 194 14.01 -6.11 -8.11
CA GLY A 194 12.82 -6.79 -8.64
C GLY A 194 12.40 -8.07 -7.90
N ASN A 195 13.22 -8.56 -6.97
CA ASN A 195 13.02 -9.86 -6.31
C ASN A 195 12.28 -9.79 -4.96
N VAL A 196 11.88 -8.59 -4.51
CA VAL A 196 11.13 -8.43 -3.26
C VAL A 196 9.71 -8.97 -3.41
N VAL A 197 9.13 -8.80 -4.59
CA VAL A 197 7.81 -9.32 -4.97
C VAL A 197 7.92 -9.94 -6.35
N SER A 198 7.73 -11.24 -6.44
CA SER A 198 7.78 -12.01 -7.68
C SER A 198 7.06 -13.35 -7.53
N GLY A 199 6.83 -14.02 -8.65
CA GLY A 199 6.16 -15.32 -8.72
C GLY A 199 4.66 -15.20 -9.00
N ASN A 200 4.12 -16.13 -9.81
CA ASN A 200 2.68 -16.21 -10.13
C ASN A 200 2.03 -14.88 -10.59
N GLY A 201 2.78 -14.05 -11.31
CA GLY A 201 2.32 -12.75 -11.83
C GLY A 201 2.33 -11.60 -10.83
N TRP A 202 2.72 -11.84 -9.56
CA TRP A 202 2.90 -10.79 -8.55
C TRP A 202 4.11 -9.92 -8.87
N ARG A 203 3.93 -8.61 -8.68
CA ARG A 203 4.93 -7.58 -8.94
C ARG A 203 4.82 -6.43 -7.93
N ILE A 204 5.87 -5.62 -7.87
CA ILE A 204 5.79 -4.26 -7.33
C ILE A 204 4.93 -3.43 -8.29
N PRO A 205 3.93 -2.67 -7.81
CA PRO A 205 3.04 -1.90 -8.67
C PRO A 205 3.78 -0.97 -9.59
N THR A 206 3.26 -0.76 -10.78
CA THR A 206 3.68 0.31 -11.68
C THR A 206 2.88 1.57 -11.39
N GLN A 207 3.30 2.70 -11.95
CA GLN A 207 2.50 3.92 -11.95
C GLN A 207 1.14 3.68 -12.63
N ALA A 208 1.11 2.88 -13.71
CA ALA A 208 -0.13 2.54 -14.41
C ALA A 208 -1.11 1.72 -13.54
N ASP A 209 -0.59 0.78 -12.74
CA ASP A 209 -1.41 0.00 -11.80
C ASP A 209 -2.11 0.93 -10.79
N PHE A 210 -1.39 1.92 -10.26
CA PHE A 210 -1.99 2.91 -9.38
C PHE A 210 -2.95 3.87 -10.10
N ILE A 211 -2.65 4.28 -11.34
CA ILE A 211 -3.58 5.09 -12.13
C ILE A 211 -4.93 4.37 -12.30
N GLU A 212 -4.89 3.07 -12.64
CA GLU A 212 -6.11 2.25 -12.71
C GLU A 212 -6.85 2.23 -11.37
N LEU A 213 -6.13 1.97 -10.28
CA LEU A 213 -6.72 1.98 -8.93
C LEU A 213 -7.34 3.34 -8.56
N THR A 214 -6.70 4.46 -8.92
CA THR A 214 -7.17 5.81 -8.58
C THR A 214 -8.34 6.29 -9.45
N ASN A 215 -8.55 5.67 -10.61
CA ASN A 215 -9.70 5.95 -11.48
C ASN A 215 -11.00 5.30 -10.99
N MET A 216 -10.91 4.43 -9.97
CA MET A 216 -12.09 3.83 -9.34
C MET A 216 -12.89 4.90 -8.58
N ALA A 217 -14.21 4.96 -8.82
CA ALA A 217 -15.09 5.95 -8.23
C ALA A 217 -16.14 5.29 -7.32
N VAL A 218 -16.43 5.94 -6.19
CA VAL A 218 -17.52 5.59 -5.28
C VAL A 218 -18.33 6.85 -5.04
N ALA A 219 -19.65 6.77 -5.25
CA ALA A 219 -20.52 7.93 -5.13
C ALA A 219 -20.44 8.53 -3.71
N GLY A 220 -20.20 9.83 -3.63
CA GLY A 220 -20.13 10.58 -2.36
C GLY A 220 -18.78 10.57 -1.66
N TYR A 221 -17.75 9.95 -2.22
CA TYR A 221 -16.41 9.91 -1.63
C TYR A 221 -15.32 10.23 -2.66
N THR A 222 -14.24 10.86 -2.19
CA THR A 222 -13.06 11.15 -3.01
C THR A 222 -12.15 9.93 -3.12
N THR A 223 -11.33 9.87 -4.18
CA THR A 223 -10.38 8.78 -4.39
C THR A 223 -9.48 8.55 -3.17
N ALA A 224 -8.98 9.62 -2.53
CA ALA A 224 -8.16 9.47 -1.33
C ALA A 224 -8.95 8.84 -0.17
N GLN A 225 -10.20 9.24 0.08
CA GLN A 225 -11.04 8.63 1.12
C GLN A 225 -11.28 7.14 0.84
N ILE A 226 -11.60 6.80 -0.41
CA ILE A 226 -11.84 5.43 -0.88
C ILE A 226 -10.65 4.50 -0.58
N LEU A 227 -9.42 4.99 -0.81
CA LEU A 227 -8.20 4.19 -0.70
C LEU A 227 -7.61 4.13 0.72
N LYS A 228 -7.80 5.18 1.53
CA LYS A 228 -7.26 5.24 2.89
C LYS A 228 -7.92 4.19 3.79
N ALA A 229 -7.11 3.47 4.56
CA ALA A 229 -7.58 2.56 5.59
C ALA A 229 -8.53 3.29 6.56
N CYS A 230 -9.60 2.60 6.97
CA CYS A 230 -10.63 3.11 7.87
C CYS A 230 -10.23 3.16 9.35
N ARG A 231 -8.93 3.23 9.62
CA ARG A 231 -8.38 3.28 10.96
C ARG A 231 -7.82 4.68 11.22
N GLN A 232 -8.64 5.49 11.89
CA GLN A 232 -8.33 6.85 12.31
C GLN A 232 -8.75 7.03 13.78
N ILE A 233 -8.05 7.91 14.50
CA ILE A 233 -8.51 8.37 15.81
C ILE A 233 -9.80 9.18 15.56
N ASN A 234 -10.82 8.93 16.38
CA ASN A 234 -12.12 9.60 16.27
C ASN A 234 -12.72 9.54 14.85
N HIS A 235 -12.68 8.36 14.23
CA HIS A 235 -13.16 8.18 12.86
C HIS A 235 -14.63 8.68 12.70
N PRO A 236 -14.95 9.59 11.77
CA PRO A 236 -16.27 10.24 11.69
C PRO A 236 -17.46 9.31 11.40
N LEU A 237 -17.20 8.11 10.87
CA LEU A 237 -18.20 7.08 10.60
C LEU A 237 -18.22 5.93 11.62
N ALA A 238 -17.48 6.04 12.73
CA ALA A 238 -17.42 5.01 13.78
C ALA A 238 -18.55 5.11 14.81
#